data_AF-A0A452GUE0-F1
#
_entry.id   AF-A0A452GUE0-F1
#
_cell.length_a   1.000
_cell.length_b   1.000
_cell.length_c   1.000
_cell.angle_alpha   90.00
_cell.angle_beta   90.00
_cell.angle_gamma   90.00
#
_symmetry.space_group_name_H-M   'P 1'
#
loop_
_entity.id
_entity.type
_entity.pdbx_description
1 polymer ?
#
loop_
_entity_poly.entity_id
_entity_poly.type
_entity_poly.pdbx_seq_one_letter_code
_entity_poly.pdbx_strand_id
1 'polypeptide(L)'
;REQMIYWTDVTTQGSMIRRMHINGSNVQVLHRTGLSNPDGLAVDWVGGNLYWCDKGRDTIEVSKLNGAYRTVLVNSGLREPRALVVDVYLYWTDWGDHSLIGKIGMDGTNRSVIVDTKITWPNGLTLDYINSRIYWADAREDYIEFASLDGSNRATLLQDIPHIFALTLFEDYIYWTDWETKSINRAHKTTGANKSMLISTLHRPMDIHIYHAYRQPDGEREGALGGGLSPGAGSATGNRGPGGPRHEAP
;
A
#
# COMPACT_ATOMS: atom_id res chain seq x y z
N ARG A 1 -0.63 9.42 -18.65
CA ARG A 1 -0.86 8.38 -17.62
C ARG A 1 -1.52 7.18 -18.29
N GLU A 2 -1.01 5.97 -18.06
CA GLU A 2 -1.65 4.76 -18.60
C GLU A 2 -2.92 4.44 -17.79
N GLN A 3 -4.05 4.29 -18.48
CA GLN A 3 -5.34 3.98 -17.85
C GLN A 3 -5.55 2.47 -17.85
N MET A 4 -4.97 1.80 -16.85
CA MET A 4 -4.90 0.34 -16.76
C MET A 4 -5.56 -0.19 -15.50
N ILE A 5 -6.19 -1.36 -15.62
CA ILE A 5 -6.64 -2.19 -14.50
C ILE A 5 -5.67 -3.36 -14.39
N TYR A 6 -5.27 -3.68 -13.16
CA TYR A 6 -4.48 -4.86 -12.82
C TYR A 6 -5.29 -5.70 -11.86
N TRP A 7 -5.29 -7.02 -12.02
CA TRP A 7 -6.01 -7.91 -11.11
C TRP A 7 -5.36 -9.28 -11.05
N THR A 8 -5.69 -9.99 -9.98
CA THR A 8 -5.37 -11.41 -9.81
C THR A 8 -6.62 -12.23 -10.09
N ASP A 9 -6.42 -13.37 -10.74
CA ASP A 9 -7.47 -14.30 -11.13
C ASP A 9 -7.10 -15.65 -10.54
N VAL A 10 -7.75 -16.01 -9.41
CA VAL A 10 -7.46 -17.21 -8.63
C VAL A 10 -8.58 -18.21 -8.90
N THR A 11 -8.25 -19.29 -9.59
CA THR A 11 -9.22 -20.32 -9.99
C THR A 11 -8.73 -21.71 -9.64
N THR A 12 -9.62 -22.70 -9.68
CA THR A 12 -9.25 -24.12 -9.52
C THR A 12 -8.32 -24.63 -10.62
N GLN A 13 -8.21 -23.93 -11.75
CA GLN A 13 -7.35 -24.30 -12.89
C GLN A 13 -5.97 -23.62 -12.83
N GLY A 14 -5.76 -22.76 -11.84
CA GLY A 14 -4.52 -22.00 -11.66
C GLY A 14 -4.78 -20.51 -11.49
N SER A 15 -3.71 -19.84 -11.07
CA SER A 15 -3.73 -18.42 -10.73
C SER A 15 -3.00 -17.59 -11.78
N MET A 16 -3.50 -16.39 -12.07
CA MET A 16 -2.91 -15.46 -13.03
C MET A 16 -2.90 -14.04 -12.49
N ILE A 17 -1.91 -13.25 -12.91
CA ILE A 17 -1.91 -11.79 -12.75
C ILE A 17 -2.08 -11.19 -14.15
N ARG A 18 -3.06 -10.31 -14.31
CA ARG A 18 -3.52 -9.80 -15.60
C ARG A 18 -3.62 -8.28 -15.58
N ARG A 19 -3.63 -7.68 -16.77
CA ARG A 19 -3.91 -6.26 -16.96
C ARG A 19 -4.76 -6.00 -18.20
N MET A 20 -5.44 -4.87 -18.23
CA MET A 20 -6.20 -4.39 -19.39
C MET A 20 -6.35 -2.87 -19.36
N HIS A 21 -6.69 -2.27 -20.49
CA HIS A 21 -7.11 -0.86 -20.49
C HIS A 21 -8.45 -0.71 -19.77
N ILE A 22 -8.68 0.45 -19.14
CA ILE A 22 -9.95 0.72 -18.43
C ILE A 22 -11.19 0.61 -19.32
N ASN A 23 -11.03 0.80 -20.64
CA ASN A 23 -12.10 0.60 -21.62
C ASN A 23 -12.37 -0.89 -21.95
N GLY A 24 -11.73 -1.82 -21.25
CA GLY A 24 -11.87 -3.27 -21.42
C GLY A 24 -11.04 -3.89 -22.54
N SER A 25 -10.32 -3.09 -23.32
CA SER A 25 -9.48 -3.60 -24.42
C SER A 25 -8.11 -4.09 -23.96
N ASN A 26 -7.42 -4.84 -24.83
CA ASN A 26 -6.04 -5.29 -24.65
C ASN A 26 -5.79 -6.06 -23.34
N VAL A 27 -6.59 -7.10 -23.11
CA VAL A 27 -6.39 -7.99 -21.96
C VAL A 27 -5.09 -8.79 -22.14
N GLN A 28 -4.19 -8.68 -21.17
CA GLN A 28 -2.89 -9.32 -21.18
C GLN A 28 -2.69 -10.15 -19.91
N VAL A 29 -2.05 -11.30 -20.04
CA VAL A 29 -1.57 -12.10 -18.91
C VAL A 29 -0.13 -11.71 -18.64
N LEU A 30 0.16 -11.20 -17.44
CA LEU A 30 1.52 -10.83 -17.02
C LEU A 30 2.26 -12.04 -16.46
N HIS A 31 1.61 -12.76 -15.54
CA HIS A 31 2.18 -13.92 -14.86
C HIS A 31 1.16 -15.06 -14.84
N ARG A 32 1.60 -16.28 -15.16
CA ARG A 32 0.78 -17.52 -15.15
C ARG A 32 1.48 -18.69 -14.44
N THR A 33 2.81 -18.68 -14.37
CA THR A 33 3.61 -19.74 -13.76
C THR A 33 4.09 -19.30 -12.38
N GLY A 34 4.31 -20.26 -11.48
CA GLY A 34 4.83 -19.97 -10.14
C GLY A 34 3.92 -19.04 -9.33
N LEU A 35 2.61 -19.11 -9.53
CA LEU A 35 1.60 -18.47 -8.70
C LEU A 35 0.78 -19.58 -8.03
N SER A 36 0.45 -19.40 -6.75
CA SER A 36 -0.41 -20.31 -6.01
C SER A 36 -1.70 -19.59 -5.64
N ASN A 37 -1.62 -18.56 -4.78
CA ASN A 37 -2.77 -17.80 -4.31
C ASN A 37 -2.41 -16.30 -4.15
N PRO A 38 -2.24 -15.56 -5.26
CA PRO A 38 -1.91 -14.13 -5.23
C PRO A 38 -3.11 -13.27 -4.82
N ASP A 39 -3.24 -13.01 -3.52
CA ASP A 39 -4.40 -12.31 -2.93
C ASP A 39 -4.24 -10.79 -2.89
N GLY A 40 -3.00 -10.28 -2.76
CA GLY A 40 -2.71 -8.85 -2.65
C GLY A 40 -1.96 -8.34 -3.86
N LEU A 41 -2.36 -7.17 -4.38
CA LEU A 41 -1.73 -6.54 -5.54
C LEU A 41 -1.58 -5.03 -5.30
N ALA A 42 -0.40 -4.49 -5.52
CA ALA A 42 -0.11 -3.06 -5.38
C ALA A 42 0.63 -2.53 -6.60
N VAL A 43 0.18 -1.39 -7.12
CA VAL A 43 0.77 -0.70 -8.27
C VAL A 43 1.62 0.46 -7.77
N ASP A 44 2.92 0.40 -8.04
CA ASP A 44 3.83 1.54 -7.90
C ASP A 44 3.81 2.36 -9.20
N TRP A 45 2.94 3.37 -9.24
CA TRP A 45 2.75 4.23 -10.41
C TRP A 45 3.92 5.18 -10.67
N VAL A 46 4.79 5.42 -9.66
CA VAL A 46 5.96 6.29 -9.79
C VAL A 46 7.14 5.52 -10.38
N GLY A 47 7.48 4.36 -9.80
CA GLY A 47 8.60 3.53 -10.24
C GLY A 47 8.27 2.56 -11.39
N GLY A 48 6.99 2.45 -11.74
CA GLY A 48 6.52 1.56 -12.80
C GLY A 48 6.66 0.08 -12.44
N ASN A 49 6.36 -0.27 -11.18
CA ASN A 49 6.46 -1.63 -10.67
C ASN A 49 5.10 -2.17 -10.21
N LEU A 50 4.92 -3.48 -10.29
CA LEU A 50 3.77 -4.23 -9.80
C LEU A 50 4.27 -5.17 -8.70
N TYR A 51 3.71 -5.02 -7.50
CA TYR A 51 4.02 -5.86 -6.35
C TYR A 51 2.82 -6.74 -6.00
N TRP A 52 3.07 -7.96 -5.53
CA TRP A 52 2.00 -8.83 -5.03
C TRP A 52 2.45 -9.71 -3.87
N CYS A 53 1.47 -10.07 -3.03
CA CYS A 53 1.59 -11.13 -2.04
C CYS A 53 1.02 -12.42 -2.63
N ASP A 54 1.76 -13.52 -2.53
CA ASP A 54 1.25 -14.86 -2.84
C ASP A 54 1.14 -15.66 -1.54
N LYS A 55 -0.09 -15.81 -1.07
CA LYS A 55 -0.43 -16.52 0.17
C LYS A 55 0.03 -17.98 0.10
N GLY A 56 -0.19 -18.65 -1.02
CA GLY A 56 0.12 -20.06 -1.18
C GLY A 56 1.61 -20.36 -1.36
N ARG A 57 2.44 -19.33 -1.52
CA ARG A 57 3.91 -19.43 -1.67
C ARG A 57 4.68 -18.78 -0.53
N ASP A 58 3.99 -18.07 0.38
CA ASP A 58 4.61 -17.24 1.41
C ASP A 58 5.64 -16.25 0.82
N THR A 59 5.28 -15.55 -0.26
CA THR A 59 6.18 -14.59 -0.93
C THR A 59 5.56 -13.22 -1.13
N ILE A 60 6.41 -12.19 -1.09
CA ILE A 60 6.15 -10.88 -1.71
C ILE A 60 7.06 -10.80 -2.93
N GLU A 61 6.49 -10.48 -4.09
CA GLU A 61 7.19 -10.45 -5.36
C GLU A 61 6.96 -9.12 -6.09
N VAL A 62 7.83 -8.83 -7.06
CA VAL A 62 7.81 -7.60 -7.85
C VAL A 62 8.09 -7.90 -9.32
N SER A 63 7.51 -7.10 -10.21
CA SER A 63 7.87 -7.03 -11.63
C SER A 63 7.65 -5.62 -12.17
N LYS A 64 8.07 -5.33 -13.40
CA LYS A 64 7.60 -4.14 -14.11
C LYS A 64 6.12 -4.23 -14.43
N LEU A 65 5.46 -3.09 -14.63
CA LEU A 65 4.04 -3.01 -14.99
C LEU A 65 3.66 -3.79 -16.28
N ASN A 66 4.64 -4.13 -17.12
CA ASN A 66 4.48 -4.96 -18.31
C ASN A 66 4.81 -6.46 -18.08
N GLY A 67 5.10 -6.87 -16.84
CA GLY A 67 5.45 -8.24 -16.46
C GLY A 67 6.94 -8.58 -16.56
N ALA A 68 7.78 -7.69 -17.09
CA ALA A 68 9.22 -7.96 -17.20
C ALA A 68 9.92 -7.95 -15.83
N TYR A 69 11.09 -8.61 -15.76
CA TYR A 69 11.99 -8.60 -14.60
C TYR A 69 11.36 -9.05 -13.28
N ARG A 70 10.51 -10.08 -13.33
CA ARG A 70 9.95 -10.70 -12.13
C ARG A 70 11.05 -11.14 -11.15
N THR A 71 10.91 -10.72 -9.90
CA THR A 71 11.84 -11.01 -8.80
C THR A 71 11.06 -11.31 -7.53
N VAL A 72 11.52 -12.31 -6.76
CA VAL A 72 11.00 -12.57 -5.41
C VAL A 72 11.69 -11.61 -4.45
N LEU A 73 10.93 -10.69 -3.85
CA LEU A 73 11.43 -9.66 -2.95
C LEU A 73 11.61 -10.20 -1.53
N VAL A 74 10.65 -10.99 -1.07
CA VAL A 74 10.64 -11.63 0.26
C VAL A 74 10.13 -13.06 0.10
N ASN A 75 10.84 -14.02 0.69
CA ASN A 75 10.50 -15.46 0.67
C ASN A 75 10.71 -16.17 2.01
N SER A 76 10.87 -15.41 3.09
CA SER A 76 11.11 -15.95 4.42
C SER A 76 10.34 -15.15 5.47
N GLY A 77 9.95 -15.79 6.56
CA GLY A 77 9.20 -15.15 7.65
C GLY A 77 7.84 -14.56 7.22
N LEU A 78 7.24 -15.07 6.15
CA LEU A 78 5.86 -14.78 5.76
C LEU A 78 5.03 -16.04 6.00
N ARG A 79 3.79 -15.88 6.46
CA ARG A 79 2.83 -16.95 6.70
C ARG A 79 1.44 -16.50 6.28
N GLU A 80 1.04 -16.85 5.08
CA GLU A 80 -0.22 -16.36 4.50
C GLU A 80 -0.27 -14.82 4.32
N PRO A 81 0.69 -14.19 3.63
CA PRO A 81 0.61 -12.76 3.32
C PRO A 81 -0.63 -12.48 2.44
N ARG A 82 -1.37 -11.40 2.74
CA ARG A 82 -2.66 -11.12 2.12
C ARG A 82 -2.76 -9.75 1.47
N ALA A 83 -3.04 -8.69 2.22
CA ALA A 83 -3.15 -7.36 1.64
C ALA A 83 -1.76 -6.73 1.45
N LEU A 84 -1.63 -5.88 0.44
CA LEU A 84 -0.39 -5.18 0.12
C LEU A 84 -0.71 -3.78 -0.39
N VAL A 85 -0.02 -2.77 0.15
CA VAL A 85 -0.13 -1.38 -0.29
C VAL A 85 1.25 -0.76 -0.39
N VAL A 86 1.37 0.25 -1.27
CA VAL A 86 2.64 0.90 -1.58
C VAL A 86 2.58 2.40 -1.34
N ASP A 87 3.63 2.90 -0.73
CA ASP A 87 4.05 4.29 -0.68
C ASP A 87 5.59 4.34 -0.74
N VAL A 88 6.31 5.11 0.09
CA VAL A 88 7.78 5.07 0.17
C VAL A 88 8.28 3.67 0.59
N TYR A 89 7.42 2.93 1.28
CA TYR A 89 7.60 1.55 1.71
C TYR A 89 6.45 0.68 1.19
N LEU A 90 6.66 -0.62 1.20
CA LEU A 90 5.59 -1.60 1.10
C LEU A 90 5.07 -1.91 2.51
N TYR A 91 3.75 -1.99 2.62
CA TYR A 91 3.08 -2.45 3.83
C TYR A 91 2.21 -3.65 3.47
N TRP A 92 2.29 -4.70 4.27
CA TRP A 92 1.52 -5.92 4.03
C TRP A 92 0.83 -6.40 5.31
N THR A 93 -0.23 -7.16 5.13
CA THR A 93 -0.84 -7.95 6.21
C THR A 93 -0.47 -9.41 6.05
N ASP A 94 -0.32 -10.08 7.19
CA ASP A 94 0.00 -11.49 7.30
C ASP A 94 -0.93 -12.07 8.38
N TRP A 95 -1.61 -13.18 8.09
CA TRP A 95 -2.67 -13.73 8.94
C TRP A 95 -2.47 -15.20 9.27
N GLY A 96 -1.26 -15.72 9.09
CA GLY A 96 -0.87 -17.04 9.58
C GLY A 96 -0.71 -17.06 11.10
N ASP A 97 0.05 -18.02 11.60
CA ASP A 97 0.18 -18.29 13.04
C ASP A 97 0.60 -17.07 13.88
N HIS A 98 1.34 -16.14 13.29
CA HIS A 98 1.75 -14.87 13.90
C HIS A 98 1.24 -13.71 13.05
N SER A 99 -0.03 -13.36 13.22
CA SER A 99 -0.68 -12.32 12.44
C SER A 99 -0.06 -10.95 12.71
N LEU A 100 0.18 -10.17 11.66
CA LEU A 100 0.86 -8.88 11.77
C LEU A 100 0.56 -7.94 10.61
N ILE A 101 0.93 -6.68 10.80
CA ILE A 101 1.15 -5.71 9.73
C ILE A 101 2.64 -5.39 9.69
N GLY A 102 3.23 -5.62 8.53
CA GLY A 102 4.64 -5.38 8.29
C GLY A 102 4.90 -4.18 7.41
N LYS A 103 6.14 -3.68 7.49
CA LYS A 103 6.70 -2.60 6.67
C LYS A 103 8.04 -3.05 6.10
N ILE A 104 8.30 -2.77 4.83
CA ILE A 104 9.59 -3.10 4.19
C ILE A 104 9.92 -2.07 3.10
N GLY A 105 11.21 -1.83 2.90
CA GLY A 105 11.71 -1.05 1.76
C GLY A 105 11.26 -1.66 0.44
N MET A 106 11.04 -0.83 -0.58
CA MET A 106 10.64 -1.29 -1.91
C MET A 106 11.70 -2.14 -2.62
N ASP A 107 12.92 -2.13 -2.11
CA ASP A 107 14.07 -2.95 -2.49
C ASP A 107 14.21 -4.24 -1.65
N GLY A 108 13.31 -4.47 -0.70
CA GLY A 108 13.32 -5.63 0.19
C GLY A 108 14.17 -5.46 1.45
N THR A 109 14.73 -4.28 1.70
CA THR A 109 15.54 -3.99 2.89
C THR A 109 14.73 -3.37 4.02
N ASN A 110 15.32 -3.21 5.21
CA ASN A 110 14.71 -2.49 6.34
C ASN A 110 13.32 -3.02 6.74
N ARG A 111 13.15 -4.34 6.73
CA ARG A 111 11.92 -5.00 7.13
C ARG A 111 11.68 -4.84 8.63
N SER A 112 10.47 -4.44 8.99
CA SER A 112 10.02 -4.33 10.39
C SER A 112 8.54 -4.71 10.53
N VAL A 113 8.13 -5.00 11.77
CA VAL A 113 6.73 -5.19 12.15
C VAL A 113 6.23 -3.91 12.80
N ILE A 114 5.04 -3.44 12.42
CA ILE A 114 4.45 -2.20 12.98
C ILE A 114 3.20 -2.48 13.83
N VAL A 115 2.53 -3.61 13.63
CA VAL A 115 1.41 -4.07 14.46
C VAL A 115 1.45 -5.60 14.56
N ASP A 116 1.45 -6.14 15.78
CA ASP A 116 1.47 -7.58 16.09
C ASP A 116 0.61 -7.96 17.30
N THR A 117 -0.18 -7.01 17.80
CA THR A 117 -1.05 -7.19 18.97
C THR A 117 -2.51 -6.98 18.59
N LYS A 118 -3.43 -7.73 19.20
CA LYS A 118 -4.88 -7.61 18.94
C LYS A 118 -5.19 -7.59 17.43
N ILE A 119 -4.59 -8.52 16.72
CA ILE A 119 -4.68 -8.67 15.27
C ILE A 119 -4.69 -10.17 15.00
N THR A 120 -5.65 -10.61 14.19
CA THR A 120 -5.91 -12.03 13.93
C THR A 120 -6.13 -12.24 12.45
N TRP A 121 -7.15 -11.63 11.82
CA TRP A 121 -7.38 -11.74 10.37
C TRP A 121 -7.37 -10.37 9.68
N PRO A 122 -6.20 -9.72 9.55
CA PRO A 122 -6.06 -8.43 8.90
C PRO A 122 -6.24 -8.54 7.37
N ASN A 123 -7.48 -8.45 6.91
CA ASN A 123 -7.86 -8.68 5.52
C ASN A 123 -7.72 -7.44 4.64
N GLY A 124 -8.15 -6.28 5.15
CA GLY A 124 -8.12 -5.01 4.41
C GLY A 124 -6.98 -4.12 4.88
N LEU A 125 -6.31 -3.44 3.94
CA LEU A 125 -5.22 -2.50 4.23
C LEU A 125 -5.26 -1.32 3.25
N THR A 126 -5.14 -0.10 3.75
CA THR A 126 -5.06 1.11 2.90
C THR A 126 -4.27 2.23 3.57
N LEU A 127 -3.81 3.19 2.77
CA LEU A 127 -2.98 4.31 3.21
C LEU A 127 -3.69 5.65 2.96
N ASP A 128 -3.71 6.49 3.98
CA ASP A 128 -3.97 7.93 3.87
C ASP A 128 -2.62 8.64 3.78
N TYR A 129 -2.20 8.94 2.55
CA TYR A 129 -0.92 9.57 2.25
C TYR A 129 -0.82 10.98 2.83
N ILE A 130 -1.94 11.72 2.90
CA ILE A 130 -1.96 13.11 3.35
C ILE A 130 -1.76 13.20 4.87
N ASN A 131 -2.40 12.30 5.61
CA ASN A 131 -2.32 12.28 7.07
C ASN A 131 -1.25 11.34 7.62
N SER A 132 -0.47 10.68 6.74
CA SER A 132 0.51 9.65 7.08
C SER A 132 -0.07 8.58 8.02
N ARG A 133 -1.21 8.00 7.62
CA ARG A 133 -1.91 6.96 8.38
C ARG A 133 -2.06 5.68 7.58
N ILE A 134 -2.00 4.56 8.29
CA ILE A 134 -2.38 3.25 7.80
C ILE A 134 -3.71 2.84 8.43
N TYR A 135 -4.62 2.32 7.62
CA TYR A 135 -5.90 1.78 8.03
C TYR A 135 -5.93 0.31 7.71
N TRP A 136 -6.41 -0.50 8.65
CA TRP A 136 -6.63 -1.92 8.41
C TRP A 136 -7.94 -2.39 9.03
N ALA A 137 -8.36 -3.54 8.55
CA ALA A 137 -9.59 -4.16 8.99
C ALA A 137 -9.33 -5.61 9.37
N ASP A 138 -9.80 -6.00 10.55
CA ASP A 138 -9.67 -7.35 11.07
C ASP A 138 -11.01 -8.07 11.00
N ALA A 139 -11.06 -9.18 10.27
CA ALA A 139 -12.27 -9.96 10.03
C ALA A 139 -12.59 -11.00 11.11
N ARG A 140 -11.73 -11.13 12.12
CA ARG A 140 -11.95 -12.03 13.26
C ARG A 140 -12.27 -11.25 14.53
N GLU A 141 -11.62 -10.09 14.67
CA GLU A 141 -11.80 -9.14 15.77
C GLU A 141 -12.87 -8.07 15.48
N ASP A 142 -13.48 -8.12 14.29
CA ASP A 142 -14.63 -7.32 13.84
C ASP A 142 -14.47 -5.80 13.97
N TYR A 143 -13.30 -5.27 13.58
CA TYR A 143 -13.02 -3.84 13.66
C TYR A 143 -12.37 -3.26 12.40
N ILE A 144 -12.43 -1.93 12.30
CA ILE A 144 -11.51 -1.13 11.48
C ILE A 144 -10.71 -0.23 12.42
N GLU A 145 -9.38 -0.29 12.31
CA GLU A 145 -8.43 0.50 13.08
C GLU A 145 -7.54 1.32 12.16
N PHE A 146 -6.92 2.34 12.74
CA PHE A 146 -5.87 3.09 12.08
C PHE A 146 -4.74 3.42 13.05
N ALA A 147 -3.58 3.73 12.49
CA ALA A 147 -2.39 4.16 13.20
C ALA A 147 -1.56 5.10 12.32
N SER A 148 -0.55 5.73 12.90
CA SER A 148 0.57 6.32 12.14
C SER A 148 1.27 5.23 11.30
N LEU A 149 2.02 5.61 10.26
CA LEU A 149 2.77 4.68 9.40
C LEU A 149 3.85 3.84 10.10
N ASP A 150 4.21 4.17 11.35
CA ASP A 150 5.13 3.40 12.21
C ASP A 150 4.40 2.51 13.23
N GLY A 151 3.05 2.48 13.21
CA GLY A 151 2.23 1.74 14.16
C GLY A 151 1.85 2.51 15.42
N SER A 152 2.40 3.70 15.64
CA SER A 152 2.05 4.56 16.78
C SER A 152 0.64 5.16 16.64
N ASN A 153 0.11 5.76 17.72
CA ASN A 153 -1.19 6.43 17.71
C ASN A 153 -2.35 5.55 17.20
N ARG A 154 -2.29 4.25 17.49
CA ARG A 154 -3.32 3.27 17.13
C ARG A 154 -4.65 3.61 17.79
N ALA A 155 -5.72 3.62 17.01
CA ALA A 155 -7.08 3.85 17.48
C ALA A 155 -8.11 3.05 16.69
N THR A 156 -9.17 2.62 17.36
CA THR A 156 -10.33 1.97 16.74
C THR A 156 -11.27 2.99 16.12
N LEU A 157 -11.54 2.84 14.82
CA LEU A 157 -12.46 3.69 14.06
C LEU A 157 -13.88 3.14 14.12
N LEU A 158 -14.04 1.84 13.90
CA LEU A 158 -15.32 1.14 13.92
C LEU A 158 -15.17 -0.24 14.57
N GLN A 159 -16.22 -0.69 15.24
CA GLN A 159 -16.39 -2.03 15.78
C GLN A 159 -17.67 -2.65 15.20
N ASP A 160 -17.88 -3.94 15.49
CA ASP A 160 -19.02 -4.73 15.05
C ASP A 160 -19.16 -4.74 13.52
N ILE A 161 -18.05 -5.07 12.83
CA ILE A 161 -18.00 -5.26 11.38
C ILE A 161 -17.70 -6.74 11.09
N PRO A 162 -18.72 -7.55 10.75
CA PRO A 162 -18.69 -8.99 10.93
C PRO A 162 -17.76 -9.77 9.99
N HIS A 163 -17.55 -9.35 8.74
CA HIS A 163 -16.64 -10.08 7.85
C HIS A 163 -16.07 -9.23 6.72
N ILE A 164 -15.25 -8.26 7.10
CA ILE A 164 -14.57 -7.37 6.16
C ILE A 164 -13.55 -8.13 5.29
N PHE A 165 -13.53 -7.82 4.00
CA PHE A 165 -12.57 -8.42 3.07
C PHE A 165 -11.53 -7.43 2.55
N ALA A 166 -11.96 -6.26 2.07
CA ALA A 166 -11.06 -5.23 1.56
C ALA A 166 -11.49 -3.85 2.05
N LEU A 167 -10.54 -2.92 2.05
CA LEU A 167 -10.68 -1.56 2.56
C LEU A 167 -9.98 -0.58 1.61
N THR A 168 -10.63 0.54 1.33
CA THR A 168 -10.04 1.66 0.61
C THR A 168 -10.53 2.99 1.19
N LEU A 169 -9.96 4.10 0.76
CA LEU A 169 -10.37 5.42 1.22
C LEU A 169 -10.30 6.46 0.12
N PHE A 170 -11.16 7.48 0.27
CA PHE A 170 -11.13 8.67 -0.56
C PHE A 170 -11.74 9.84 0.20
N GLU A 171 -11.10 11.01 0.10
CA GLU A 171 -11.49 12.21 0.83
C GLU A 171 -11.69 11.91 2.32
N ASP A 172 -12.89 12.16 2.85
CA ASP A 172 -13.23 12.02 4.27
C ASP A 172 -13.80 10.65 4.63
N TYR A 173 -13.81 9.70 3.70
CA TYR A 173 -14.49 8.42 3.88
C TYR A 173 -13.59 7.21 3.67
N ILE A 174 -13.83 6.19 4.49
CA ILE A 174 -13.38 4.82 4.24
C ILE A 174 -14.51 4.01 3.61
N TYR A 175 -14.15 3.06 2.76
CA TYR A 175 -15.06 2.18 2.04
C TYR A 175 -14.58 0.74 2.20
N TRP A 176 -15.49 -0.20 2.46
CA TRP A 176 -15.10 -1.59 2.62
C TRP A 176 -16.11 -2.55 2.03
N THR A 177 -15.62 -3.73 1.66
CA THR A 177 -16.40 -4.89 1.26
C THR A 177 -16.63 -5.80 2.46
N ASP A 178 -17.85 -6.32 2.61
CA ASP A 178 -18.22 -7.22 3.69
C ASP A 178 -18.89 -8.48 3.12
N TRP A 179 -18.38 -9.65 3.50
CA TRP A 179 -18.82 -10.95 2.99
C TRP A 179 -20.08 -11.50 3.66
N GLU A 180 -20.33 -11.12 4.91
CA GLU A 180 -21.47 -11.61 5.68
C GLU A 180 -22.73 -10.88 5.22
N THR A 181 -22.66 -9.55 5.17
CA THR A 181 -23.72 -8.68 4.69
C THR A 181 -23.80 -8.59 3.16
N LYS A 182 -22.78 -9.10 2.45
CA LYS A 182 -22.64 -9.04 0.99
C LYS A 182 -22.87 -7.61 0.48
N SER A 183 -22.02 -6.70 0.94
CA SER A 183 -22.24 -5.28 0.69
C SER A 183 -20.95 -4.49 0.60
N ILE A 184 -21.08 -3.30 0.03
CA ILE A 184 -20.09 -2.23 0.10
C ILE A 184 -20.65 -1.17 1.04
N ASN A 185 -19.87 -0.83 2.06
CA ASN A 185 -20.25 0.14 3.08
C ASN A 185 -19.26 1.29 3.12
N ARG A 186 -19.63 2.37 3.79
CA ARG A 186 -18.82 3.57 3.97
C ARG A 186 -19.05 4.19 5.34
N ALA A 187 -18.03 4.83 5.89
CA ALA A 187 -18.12 5.68 7.08
C ALA A 187 -17.05 6.78 7.05
N HIS A 188 -17.22 7.82 7.86
CA HIS A 188 -16.25 8.91 7.97
C HIS A 188 -14.92 8.40 8.55
N LYS A 189 -13.79 8.71 7.90
CA LYS A 189 -12.48 8.08 8.14
C LYS A 189 -11.81 8.43 9.46
N THR A 190 -12.28 9.48 10.15
CA THR A 190 -11.71 9.91 11.45
C THR A 190 -12.66 9.70 12.62
N THR A 191 -13.97 9.74 12.39
CA THR A 191 -14.98 9.69 13.46
C THR A 191 -15.81 8.41 13.44
N GLY A 192 -15.76 7.63 12.36
CA GLY A 192 -16.66 6.48 12.15
C GLY A 192 -18.13 6.87 11.92
N ALA A 193 -18.46 8.16 11.93
CA ALA A 193 -19.82 8.66 11.76
C ALA A 193 -20.34 8.40 10.34
N ASN A 194 -21.67 8.55 10.17
CA ASN A 194 -22.35 8.37 8.87
C ASN A 194 -22.07 6.99 8.24
N LYS A 195 -21.99 5.94 9.07
CA LYS A 195 -21.92 4.54 8.62
C LYS A 195 -23.17 4.23 7.80
N SER A 196 -22.98 3.84 6.54
CA SER A 196 -24.07 3.52 5.61
C SER A 196 -23.66 2.40 4.65
N MET A 197 -24.60 1.53 4.32
CA MET A 197 -24.48 0.62 3.18
C MET A 197 -24.70 1.40 1.88
N LEU A 198 -23.80 1.25 0.91
CA LEU A 198 -23.89 1.90 -0.40
C LEU A 198 -24.48 0.96 -1.46
N ILE A 199 -24.02 -0.29 -1.47
CA ILE A 199 -24.37 -1.29 -2.48
C ILE A 199 -24.55 -2.62 -1.78
N SER A 200 -25.62 -3.34 -2.12
CA SER A 200 -25.77 -4.77 -1.80
C SER A 200 -25.42 -5.60 -3.03
N THR A 201 -24.69 -6.69 -2.84
CA THR A 201 -24.21 -7.57 -3.90
C THR A 201 -24.82 -8.96 -3.77
N LEU A 202 -25.02 -9.65 -4.90
CA LEU A 202 -25.51 -11.03 -4.89
C LEU A 202 -24.49 -12.02 -4.32
N HIS A 203 -23.21 -11.79 -4.65
CA HIS A 203 -22.06 -12.59 -4.24
C HIS A 203 -21.19 -11.83 -3.24
N ARG A 204 -20.27 -12.55 -2.60
CA ARG A 204 -19.27 -11.97 -1.70
C ARG A 204 -18.34 -11.03 -2.50
N PRO A 205 -18.34 -9.72 -2.20
CA PRO A 205 -17.45 -8.81 -2.89
C PRO A 205 -16.00 -9.04 -2.40
N MET A 206 -15.07 -9.19 -3.34
CA MET A 206 -13.65 -9.40 -3.02
C MET A 206 -13.00 -8.06 -2.71
N ASP A 207 -12.23 -7.51 -3.64
CA ASP A 207 -11.49 -6.26 -3.46
C ASP A 207 -12.30 -5.01 -3.84
N ILE A 208 -11.85 -3.83 -3.39
CA ILE A 208 -12.41 -2.52 -3.73
C ILE A 208 -11.30 -1.48 -3.87
N HIS A 209 -11.34 -0.71 -4.96
CA HIS A 209 -10.38 0.36 -5.23
C HIS A 209 -11.07 1.65 -5.65
N ILE A 210 -10.52 2.77 -5.20
CA ILE A 210 -10.89 4.09 -5.68
C ILE A 210 -10.09 4.42 -6.93
N TYR A 211 -10.79 4.65 -8.04
CA TYR A 211 -10.19 5.11 -9.29
C TYR A 211 -10.32 6.64 -9.37
N HIS A 212 -9.28 7.36 -8.93
CA HIS A 212 -9.21 8.81 -9.00
C HIS A 212 -7.75 9.29 -9.05
N ALA A 213 -7.46 10.37 -9.79
CA ALA A 213 -6.10 10.88 -9.97
C ALA A 213 -5.40 11.24 -8.64
N TYR A 214 -6.14 11.71 -7.63
CA TYR A 214 -5.59 12.02 -6.30
C TYR A 214 -5.19 10.81 -5.45
N ARG A 215 -5.58 9.59 -5.85
CA ARG A 215 -5.01 8.36 -5.25
C ARG A 215 -3.63 8.02 -5.80
N GLN A 216 -3.23 8.68 -6.88
CA GLN A 216 -1.95 8.51 -7.56
C GLN A 216 -1.38 9.90 -7.94
N PRO A 217 -0.97 10.74 -6.97
CA PRO A 217 -0.44 12.06 -7.26
C PRO A 217 0.85 11.98 -8.10
N ASP A 218 1.07 12.98 -8.96
CA ASP A 218 2.33 13.13 -9.70
C ASP A 218 3.36 13.77 -8.76
N GLY A 219 4.48 13.11 -8.49
CA GLY A 219 5.55 13.66 -7.64
C GLY A 219 6.34 12.60 -6.88
N GLU A 220 7.52 12.98 -6.38
CA GLU A 220 8.26 12.19 -5.40
C GLU A 220 7.37 11.99 -4.17
N ARG A 221 7.31 10.76 -3.67
CA ARG A 221 6.58 10.46 -2.43
C ARG A 221 7.24 11.26 -1.29
N GLU A 222 6.49 12.15 -0.65
CA GLU A 222 7.00 12.97 0.46
C GLU A 222 7.53 12.02 1.57
N GLY A 223 8.86 11.95 1.70
CA GLY A 223 9.55 11.01 2.58
C GLY A 223 10.78 10.33 1.97
N ALA A 224 10.96 10.38 0.64
CA ALA A 224 12.14 9.83 -0.03
C ALA A 224 13.44 10.66 0.16
N LEU A 225 13.37 11.88 0.69
CA LEU A 225 14.51 12.80 0.82
C LEU A 225 15.35 12.66 2.11
N GLY A 226 15.36 11.49 2.73
CA GLY A 226 16.25 11.17 3.86
C GLY A 226 17.68 10.75 3.47
N GLY A 227 17.98 10.59 2.17
CA GLY A 227 19.25 10.01 1.73
C GLY A 227 19.55 10.27 0.26
N GLY A 228 19.81 11.52 -0.11
CA GLY A 228 20.21 11.86 -1.47
C GLY A 228 20.62 13.33 -1.56
N LEU A 229 21.90 13.56 -1.77
CA LEU A 229 22.58 14.85 -1.83
C LEU A 229 21.77 15.92 -2.61
N SER A 230 21.44 17.03 -1.95
CA SER A 230 21.02 18.24 -2.64
C SER A 230 22.17 18.78 -3.52
N PRO A 231 21.91 19.23 -4.76
CA PRO A 231 22.93 19.92 -5.54
C PRO A 231 23.22 21.27 -4.89
N GLY A 232 24.51 21.55 -4.68
CA GLY A 232 25.00 22.66 -3.90
C GLY A 232 24.43 24.03 -4.31
N ALA A 233 23.78 24.69 -3.38
CA ALA A 233 23.68 26.13 -3.35
C ALA A 233 24.99 26.66 -2.74
N GLY A 234 25.92 27.11 -3.57
CA GLY A 234 27.10 27.84 -3.13
C GLY A 234 26.69 29.13 -2.43
N SER A 235 26.76 29.15 -1.10
CA SER A 235 26.63 30.35 -0.30
C SER A 235 27.90 31.20 -0.44
N ALA A 236 27.78 32.30 -1.17
CA ALA A 236 28.75 33.39 -1.15
C ALA A 236 28.48 34.28 0.08
N THR A 237 29.15 33.99 1.20
CA THR A 237 29.43 34.93 2.30
C THR A 237 30.72 34.43 2.96
N GLY A 238 31.72 35.20 3.33
CA GLY A 238 32.01 36.63 3.32
C GLY A 238 33.27 36.74 4.19
N ASN A 239 34.26 37.54 3.80
CA ASN A 239 35.33 37.88 4.73
C ASN A 239 35.72 39.35 4.56
N ARG A 240 35.17 40.19 5.45
CA ARG A 240 35.71 41.52 5.74
C ARG A 240 36.50 41.40 7.05
N GLY A 241 37.82 41.57 6.95
CA GLY A 241 38.70 41.86 8.08
C GLY A 241 39.49 43.15 7.77
N PRO A 242 39.70 44.05 8.74
CA PRO A 242 40.19 45.40 8.48
C PRO A 242 41.73 45.52 8.57
N GLY A 243 42.28 46.45 7.78
CA GLY A 243 43.35 47.36 8.21
C GLY A 243 44.80 46.85 8.19
N GLY A 244 45.59 47.36 7.24
CA GLY A 244 47.05 47.43 7.31
C GLY A 244 47.58 48.39 6.24
N PRO A 245 48.38 49.42 6.58
CA PRO A 245 48.70 50.52 5.67
C PRO A 245 49.86 50.21 4.70
N ARG A 246 49.87 51.02 3.64
CA ARG A 246 50.81 51.06 2.51
C ARG A 246 52.26 51.34 2.93
N HIS A 247 53.20 50.71 2.23
CA HIS A 247 54.52 51.27 1.93
C HIS A 247 54.97 50.88 0.51
N GLU A 248 55.79 51.73 -0.06
CA GLU A 248 56.10 51.97 -1.47
C GLU A 248 57.11 50.99 -2.11
N ALA A 249 57.01 50.88 -3.45
CA ALA A 249 58.01 50.84 -4.54
C ALA A 249 59.49 50.40 -4.28
N PRO A 250 60.27 49.99 -5.31
CA PRO A 250 60.26 50.43 -6.72
C PRO A 250 59.62 49.47 -7.72
#